data_AF-A0AAN5BMH4-F1
#
_entry.id   AF-A0AAN5BMH4-F1
#
_cell.length_a   1.000
_cell.length_b   1.000
_cell.length_c   1.000
_cell.angle_alpha   90.00
_cell.angle_beta   90.00
_cell.angle_gamma   90.00
#
_symmetry.space_group_name_H-M   'P 1'
#
loop_
_entity.id
_entity.type
_entity.pdbx_description
1 polymer ?
#
loop_
_entity_poly.entity_id
_entity_poly.type
_entity_poly.pdbx_seq_one_letter_code
_entity_poly.pdbx_strand_id
1 'polypeptide(L)'
;MGQPAPHFPTQTPDDLKRKLHSLPASPTTSSSSITDRLARAHHNTREILKSAAQMTDAYFLYTPSQIWLAAFMIADKPLAEFYLETKLGGPQQQQQGSPLYELRTKLLRTLTDCSHLLQAYKPLASDPDQKKNLRRIRKKLTHCQNPDKAGVAGQKRIPAAAAAVAAAGDPATSESEMERLAKKRKLDGGQPNDIFGGELVTQRTKEAQQPQ
;
A
#
# COMPACT_ATOMS: atom_id res chain seq x y z
N MET A 1 -10.51 11.87 -34.37
CA MET A 1 -9.16 11.26 -34.38
C MET A 1 -8.14 12.40 -34.36
N GLY A 2 -7.32 12.53 -33.32
CA GLY A 2 -6.30 13.59 -33.25
C GLY A 2 -5.15 13.31 -34.21
N GLN A 3 -4.61 14.34 -34.87
CA GLN A 3 -3.45 14.18 -35.74
C GLN A 3 -2.23 13.73 -34.91
N PRO A 4 -1.43 12.75 -35.38
CA PRO A 4 -0.18 12.40 -34.71
C PRO A 4 0.74 13.62 -34.71
N ALA A 5 1.51 13.78 -33.63
CA ALA A 5 2.48 14.86 -33.50
C ALA A 5 3.47 14.90 -34.69
N PRO A 6 4.02 16.07 -35.05
CA PRO A 6 4.01 17.34 -34.30
C PRO A 6 2.69 18.12 -34.38
N HIS A 7 2.21 18.62 -33.24
CA HIS A 7 1.00 19.45 -33.16
C HIS A 7 1.27 20.93 -33.46
N PHE A 8 2.55 21.33 -33.43
CA PHE A 8 2.98 22.70 -33.70
C PHE A 8 3.50 22.80 -35.14
N PRO A 9 2.99 23.72 -35.97
CA PRO A 9 3.38 23.85 -37.37
C PRO A 9 4.86 24.22 -37.57
N THR A 10 5.52 24.70 -36.51
CA THR A 10 6.95 25.05 -36.50
C THR A 10 7.87 23.87 -36.18
N GLN A 11 7.32 22.72 -35.74
CA GLN A 11 8.12 21.54 -35.41
C GLN A 11 8.19 20.59 -36.60
N THR A 12 9.39 20.34 -37.10
CA THR A 12 9.64 19.29 -38.10
C THR A 12 10.25 18.05 -37.43
N PRO A 13 10.06 16.83 -38.00
CA PRO A 13 10.69 15.62 -37.47
C PRO A 13 12.22 15.74 -37.34
N ASP A 14 12.88 16.37 -38.31
CA ASP A 14 14.32 16.59 -38.30
C ASP A 14 14.76 17.57 -37.22
N ASP A 15 13.96 18.60 -36.92
CA ASP A 15 14.21 19.50 -35.80
C ASP A 15 14.08 18.77 -34.45
N LEU A 16 13.04 17.94 -34.28
CA LEU A 16 12.86 17.12 -33.07
C LEU A 16 14.01 16.13 -32.88
N LYS A 17 14.47 15.49 -33.96
CA LYS A 17 15.62 14.58 -33.91
C LYS A 17 16.89 15.32 -33.50
N ARG A 18 17.18 16.48 -34.10
CA ARG A 18 18.33 17.32 -33.72
C ARG A 18 18.26 17.73 -32.25
N LYS A 19 17.09 18.20 -31.79
CA LYS A 19 16.87 18.57 -30.39
C LYS A 19 17.11 17.40 -29.44
N LEU A 20 16.58 16.22 -29.76
CA LEU A 20 16.77 15.00 -28.96
C LEU A 20 18.26 14.63 -28.83
N HIS A 21 19.04 14.76 -29.90
CA HIS A 21 20.49 14.53 -29.86
C HIS A 21 21.27 15.63 -29.10
N SER A 22 20.73 16.86 -29.05
CA SER A 22 21.34 17.98 -28.33
C SER A 22 21.01 18.04 -26.84
N LEU A 23 20.12 17.17 -26.34
CA LEU A 23 19.75 17.16 -24.92
C LEU A 23 20.97 16.90 -24.04
N PRO A 24 21.07 17.58 -22.88
CA PRO A 24 22.18 17.37 -21.96
C PRO A 24 22.24 15.89 -21.58
N ALA A 25 23.46 15.35 -21.50
CA ALA A 25 23.69 13.99 -21.04
C ALA A 25 23.14 13.84 -19.62
N SER A 26 22.50 12.69 -19.35
CA SER A 26 22.09 12.37 -17.99
C SER A 26 23.35 12.35 -17.10
N PRO A 27 23.31 12.96 -15.89
CA PRO A 27 24.49 13.14 -15.04
C PRO A 27 25.19 11.82 -14.64
N THR A 28 24.57 10.68 -14.92
CA THR A 28 25.04 9.36 -14.49
C THR A 28 25.90 8.62 -15.52
N THR A 29 26.00 9.05 -16.79
CA THR A 29 26.81 8.31 -17.79
C THR A 29 27.33 9.18 -18.95
N SER A 30 28.62 9.02 -19.27
CA SER A 30 29.28 9.57 -20.46
C SER A 30 29.16 8.59 -21.64
N SER A 31 28.64 9.08 -22.76
CA SER A 31 28.56 8.43 -24.09
C SER A 31 27.79 7.10 -24.19
N SER A 32 26.47 7.17 -24.39
CA SER A 32 25.69 6.08 -24.97
C SER A 32 24.86 6.59 -26.14
N SER A 33 24.46 5.71 -27.07
CA SER A 33 23.53 6.08 -28.12
C SER A 33 22.22 6.60 -27.52
N ILE A 34 21.46 7.39 -28.29
CA ILE A 34 20.16 7.90 -27.85
C ILE A 34 19.17 6.75 -27.55
N THR A 35 19.26 5.66 -28.30
CA THR A 35 18.45 4.46 -28.10
C THR A 35 18.77 3.79 -26.76
N ASP A 36 20.05 3.71 -26.39
CA ASP A 36 20.44 3.15 -25.09
C ASP A 36 19.96 4.05 -23.93
N ARG A 37 20.04 5.38 -24.11
CA ARG A 37 19.51 6.34 -23.13
C ARG A 37 18.01 6.13 -22.93
N LEU A 38 17.25 5.99 -24.01
CA LEU A 38 15.81 5.72 -23.98
C LEU A 38 15.51 4.38 -23.27
N ALA A 39 16.24 3.32 -23.61
CA ALA A 39 16.06 2.01 -22.98
C ALA A 39 16.32 2.05 -21.47
N ARG A 40 17.38 2.75 -21.02
CA ARG A 40 17.69 2.93 -19.60
C ARG A 40 16.64 3.78 -18.89
N ALA A 41 16.23 4.91 -19.48
CA ALA A 41 15.21 5.76 -18.90
C ALA A 41 13.88 5.00 -18.74
N HIS A 42 13.49 4.22 -19.75
CA HIS A 42 12.33 3.34 -19.69
C HIS A 42 12.46 2.28 -18.57
N HIS A 43 13.61 1.61 -18.48
CA HIS A 43 13.86 0.61 -17.43
C HIS A 43 13.74 1.23 -16.04
N ASN A 44 14.46 2.33 -15.77
CA ASN A 44 14.45 3.01 -14.48
C ASN A 44 13.04 3.51 -14.11
N THR A 45 12.32 4.09 -15.08
CA THR A 45 10.93 4.52 -14.89
C THR A 45 10.06 3.34 -14.46
N ARG A 46 10.18 2.19 -15.12
CA ARG A 46 9.42 0.98 -14.78
C ARG A 46 9.72 0.47 -13.37
N GLU A 47 10.99 0.50 -12.94
CA GLU A 47 11.35 0.04 -11.60
C GLU A 47 10.82 0.98 -10.50
N ILE A 48 10.78 2.30 -10.75
CA ILE A 48 10.11 3.27 -9.86
C ILE A 48 8.61 2.99 -9.76
N LEU A 49 7.95 2.74 -10.89
CA LEU A 49 6.51 2.48 -10.95
C LEU A 49 6.10 1.18 -10.25
N LYS A 50 6.95 0.15 -10.30
CA LYS A 50 6.70 -1.10 -9.58
C LYS A 50 6.87 -0.98 -8.08
N SER A 51 7.73 -0.07 -7.62
CA SER A 51 8.11 0.04 -6.22
C SER A 51 7.49 1.28 -5.57
N ALA A 52 8.11 2.45 -5.75
CA ALA A 52 7.70 3.70 -5.11
C ALA A 52 6.23 4.05 -5.35
N ALA A 53 5.69 3.86 -6.56
CA ALA A 53 4.29 4.21 -6.82
C ALA A 53 3.29 3.31 -6.08
N GLN A 54 3.64 2.04 -5.82
CA GLN A 54 2.78 1.13 -5.06
C GLN A 54 2.92 1.31 -3.54
N MET A 55 4.10 1.75 -3.09
CA MET A 55 4.44 1.88 -1.67
C MET A 55 4.14 3.27 -1.10
N THR A 56 3.62 4.18 -1.94
CA THR A 56 3.22 5.53 -1.56
C THR A 56 1.76 5.76 -1.96
N ASP A 57 1.19 6.86 -1.49
CA ASP A 57 -0.20 7.23 -1.76
C ASP A 57 -0.40 7.83 -3.17
N ALA A 58 0.53 7.61 -4.09
CA ALA A 58 0.52 8.22 -5.42
C ALA A 58 -0.77 7.93 -6.19
N TYR A 59 -1.30 6.70 -6.11
CA TYR A 59 -2.55 6.30 -6.78
C TYR A 59 -3.80 6.97 -6.22
N PHE A 60 -3.76 7.47 -4.99
CA PHE A 60 -4.88 8.21 -4.39
C PHE A 60 -4.86 9.70 -4.77
N LEU A 61 -3.69 10.24 -5.10
CA LEU A 61 -3.46 11.67 -5.25
C LEU A 61 -3.28 12.12 -6.71
N TYR A 62 -2.84 11.22 -7.59
CA TYR A 62 -2.44 11.56 -8.96
C TYR A 62 -3.03 10.60 -9.99
N THR A 63 -3.17 11.09 -11.23
CA THR A 63 -3.60 10.26 -12.36
C THR A 63 -2.46 9.32 -12.82
N PRO A 64 -2.78 8.20 -13.49
CA PRO A 64 -1.74 7.30 -14.00
C PRO A 64 -0.71 7.99 -14.91
N SER A 65 -1.15 8.95 -15.73
CA SER A 65 -0.25 9.72 -16.61
C SER A 65 0.67 10.66 -15.83
N GLN A 66 0.19 11.29 -14.75
CA GLN A 66 1.00 12.12 -13.86
C GLN A 66 2.05 11.28 -13.13
N ILE A 67 1.66 10.11 -12.60
CA ILE A 67 2.59 9.18 -11.92
C ILE A 67 3.67 8.70 -12.89
N TRP A 68 3.29 8.30 -14.12
CA TRP A 68 4.24 7.88 -15.15
C TRP A 68 5.22 9.00 -15.52
N LEU A 69 4.74 10.22 -15.78
CA LEU A 69 5.59 11.36 -16.10
C LEU A 69 6.51 11.74 -14.93
N ALA A 70 6.02 11.69 -13.70
CA ALA A 70 6.83 11.97 -12.50
C ALA A 70 7.95 10.94 -12.30
N ALA A 71 7.65 9.65 -12.52
CA ALA A 71 8.66 8.59 -12.51
C ALA A 71 9.67 8.76 -13.65
N PHE A 72 9.22 9.19 -14.84
CA PHE A 72 10.09 9.48 -15.97
C PHE A 72 11.00 10.68 -15.71
N MET A 73 10.50 11.74 -15.05
CA MET A 73 11.31 12.89 -14.63
C MET A 73 12.40 12.50 -13.63
N ILE A 74 12.15 11.52 -12.75
CA ILE A 74 13.18 10.99 -11.84
C ILE A 74 14.25 10.21 -12.63
N ALA A 75 13.83 9.42 -13.62
CA ALA A 75 14.73 8.58 -14.41
C ALA A 75 15.61 9.39 -15.38
N ASP A 76 15.03 10.36 -16.09
CA ASP A 76 15.73 11.24 -17.04
C ASP A 76 14.93 12.55 -17.23
N LYS A 77 15.20 13.53 -16.37
CA LYS A 77 14.51 14.83 -16.38
C LYS A 77 14.59 15.57 -17.73
N PRO A 78 15.77 15.74 -18.38
CA PRO A 78 15.83 16.43 -19.67
C PRO A 78 14.98 15.77 -20.75
N LEU A 79 14.92 14.44 -20.77
CA LEU A 79 14.13 13.71 -21.74
C LEU A 79 12.61 13.83 -21.48
N ALA A 80 12.20 13.84 -20.21
CA ALA A 80 10.81 14.05 -19.81
C ALA A 80 10.34 15.49 -20.13
N GLU A 81 11.18 16.50 -19.84
CA GLU A 81 10.90 17.90 -20.18
C GLU A 81 10.81 18.10 -21.69
N PHE A 82 11.73 17.51 -22.46
CA PHE A 82 11.67 17.51 -23.92
C PHE A 82 10.35 16.90 -24.44
N TYR A 83 9.93 15.75 -23.90
CA TYR A 83 8.65 15.13 -24.27
C TYR A 83 7.47 16.08 -24.01
N LEU A 84 7.42 16.72 -22.85
CA LEU A 84 6.36 17.69 -22.52
C LEU A 84 6.38 18.90 -23.45
N GLU A 85 7.56 19.39 -23.83
CA GLU A 85 7.71 20.49 -24.78
C GLU A 85 7.18 20.15 -26.18
N THR A 86 7.34 18.91 -26.64
CA THR A 86 6.74 18.49 -27.92
C THR A 86 5.21 18.50 -27.91
N LYS A 87 4.59 18.42 -26.72
CA LYS A 87 3.13 18.33 -26.56
C LYS A 87 2.48 19.64 -26.15
N LEU A 88 3.14 20.40 -25.28
CA LEU A 88 2.60 21.62 -24.68
C LEU A 88 3.25 22.90 -25.22
N GLY A 89 4.29 22.77 -26.05
CA GLY A 89 5.11 23.89 -26.51
C GLY A 89 6.20 24.25 -25.51
N GLY A 90 7.24 24.95 -25.96
CA GLY A 90 8.36 25.40 -25.11
C GLY A 90 8.00 26.61 -24.23
N PRO A 91 8.85 26.97 -23.25
CA PRO A 91 8.65 28.17 -22.44
C PRO A 91 8.91 29.44 -23.28
N GLN A 92 7.92 29.89 -24.05
CA GLN A 92 7.99 31.19 -24.72
C GLN A 92 7.60 32.30 -23.75
N GLN A 93 8.52 33.24 -23.51
CA GLN A 93 8.28 34.42 -22.68
C GLN A 93 7.08 35.27 -23.16
N GLN A 94 6.75 35.20 -24.47
CA GLN A 94 5.60 35.86 -25.08
C GLN A 94 4.23 35.24 -24.74
N GLN A 95 4.20 34.11 -24.03
CA GLN A 95 2.96 33.37 -23.71
C GLN A 95 2.50 33.53 -22.25
N GLN A 96 3.11 34.44 -21.48
CA GLN A 96 2.65 34.75 -20.13
C GLN A 96 1.20 35.25 -20.17
N GLY A 97 0.30 34.55 -19.48
CA GLY A 97 -1.16 34.78 -19.51
C GLY A 97 -1.94 33.95 -20.53
N SER A 98 -1.28 33.11 -21.34
CA SER A 98 -1.99 32.11 -22.16
C SER A 98 -2.44 30.92 -21.30
N PRO A 99 -3.62 30.32 -21.57
CA PRO A 99 -4.11 29.17 -20.78
C PRO A 99 -3.17 27.95 -20.87
N LEU A 100 -2.42 27.81 -21.97
CA LEU A 100 -1.44 26.74 -22.13
C LEU A 100 -0.21 26.94 -21.22
N TYR A 101 0.24 28.18 -21.03
CA TYR A 101 1.35 28.49 -20.13
C TYR A 101 0.98 28.20 -18.66
N GLU A 102 -0.23 28.58 -18.25
CA GLU A 102 -0.75 28.29 -16.90
C GLU A 102 -0.89 26.79 -16.67
N LEU A 103 -1.44 26.06 -17.65
CA LEU A 103 -1.55 24.61 -17.61
C LEU A 103 -0.18 23.94 -17.48
N ARG A 104 0.82 24.37 -18.28
CA ARG A 104 2.19 23.85 -18.22
C ARG A 104 2.79 24.09 -16.84
N THR A 105 2.64 25.30 -16.30
CA THR A 105 3.16 25.68 -14.98
C THR A 105 2.56 24.80 -13.88
N LYS A 106 1.24 24.65 -13.89
CA LYS A 106 0.53 23.79 -12.94
C LYS A 106 0.95 22.32 -13.09
N LEU A 107 1.04 21.81 -14.31
CA LEU A 107 1.45 20.44 -14.58
C LEU A 107 2.86 20.17 -14.06
N LEU A 108 3.84 21.02 -14.39
CA LEU A 108 5.22 20.86 -13.92
C LEU A 108 5.31 20.86 -12.39
N ARG A 109 4.50 21.69 -11.71
CA ARG A 109 4.39 21.65 -10.26
C ARG A 109 3.80 20.33 -9.75
N THR A 110 2.67 19.88 -10.29
CA THR A 110 2.06 18.59 -9.94
C THR A 110 3.04 17.43 -10.14
N LEU A 111 3.79 17.43 -11.24
CA LEU A 111 4.79 16.39 -11.52
C LEU A 111 5.96 16.45 -10.54
N THR A 112 6.43 17.65 -10.18
CA THR A 112 7.49 17.84 -9.18
C THR A 112 7.06 17.32 -7.81
N ASP A 113 5.84 17.66 -7.38
CA ASP A 113 5.28 17.20 -6.10
C ASP A 113 5.10 15.67 -6.10
N CYS A 114 4.64 15.09 -7.21
CA CYS A 114 4.55 13.63 -7.38
C CYS A 114 5.93 12.97 -7.38
N SER A 115 6.93 13.56 -8.05
CA SER A 115 8.31 13.04 -8.04
C SER A 115 8.91 13.05 -6.64
N HIS A 116 8.68 14.11 -5.85
CA HIS A 116 9.10 14.15 -4.45
C HIS A 116 8.42 13.06 -3.61
N LEU A 117 7.12 12.83 -3.80
CA LEU A 117 6.40 11.74 -3.13
C LEU A 117 7.02 10.37 -3.47
N LEU A 118 7.29 10.10 -4.75
CA LEU A 118 7.91 8.84 -5.19
C LEU A 118 9.33 8.68 -4.64
N GLN A 119 10.13 9.75 -4.58
CA GLN A 119 11.50 9.73 -4.04
C GLN A 119 11.54 9.61 -2.51
N ALA A 120 10.47 9.98 -1.81
CA ALA A 120 10.39 9.83 -0.35
C ALA A 120 10.37 8.34 0.08
N TYR A 121 9.96 7.44 -0.81
CA TYR A 121 10.03 6.01 -0.55
C TYR A 121 11.48 5.53 -0.46
N LYS A 122 11.83 4.98 0.71
CA LYS A 122 13.10 4.29 0.95
C LYS A 122 12.84 2.81 1.16
N PRO A 123 13.44 1.91 0.36
CA PRO A 123 13.29 0.48 0.55
C PRO A 123 13.67 0.05 1.96
N LEU A 124 12.94 -0.88 2.55
CA LEU A 124 13.19 -1.32 3.93
C LEU A 124 14.60 -1.92 4.15
N ALA A 125 15.24 -2.40 3.07
CA ALA A 125 16.61 -2.89 3.09
C ALA A 125 17.66 -1.78 3.29
N SER A 126 17.34 -0.52 2.95
CA SER A 126 18.28 0.59 3.07
C SER A 126 18.28 1.25 4.46
N ASP A 127 17.34 0.91 5.34
CA ASP A 127 17.23 1.51 6.67
C ASP A 127 17.04 0.45 7.79
N PRO A 128 18.11 0.08 8.52
CA PRO A 128 18.02 -0.89 9.60
C PRO A 128 17.21 -0.40 10.81
N ASP A 129 17.08 0.91 11.01
CA ASP A 129 16.34 1.47 12.14
C ASP A 129 14.83 1.44 11.88
N GLN A 130 14.39 1.58 10.63
CA GLN A 130 13.01 1.30 10.23
C GLN A 130 12.61 -0.13 10.60
N LYS A 131 13.48 -1.12 10.35
CA LYS A 131 13.22 -2.52 10.73
C LYS A 131 13.05 -2.71 12.24
N LYS A 132 13.85 -2.01 13.06
CA LYS A 132 13.71 -2.04 14.53
C LYS A 132 12.39 -1.38 14.95
N ASN A 133 12.02 -0.25 14.35
CA ASN A 133 10.78 0.45 14.62
C ASN A 133 9.55 -0.39 14.28
N LEU A 134 9.54 -1.07 13.12
CA LEU A 134 8.47 -1.99 12.75
C LEU A 134 8.31 -3.15 13.74
N ARG A 135 9.41 -3.70 14.28
CA ARG A 135 9.35 -4.73 15.33
C ARG A 135 8.72 -4.17 16.62
N ARG A 136 9.03 -2.93 17.00
CA ARG A 136 8.42 -2.28 18.17
C ARG A 136 6.93 -2.03 17.96
N ILE A 137 6.54 -1.55 16.78
CA ILE A 137 5.13 -1.33 16.41
C ILE A 137 4.37 -2.65 16.46
N ARG A 138 4.94 -3.74 15.93
CA ARG A 138 4.31 -5.07 16.00
C ARG A 138 4.06 -5.52 17.45
N LYS A 139 5.02 -5.32 18.36
CA LYS A 139 4.83 -5.63 19.79
C LYS A 139 3.67 -4.83 20.40
N LYS A 140 3.56 -3.54 20.06
CA LYS A 140 2.43 -2.71 20.50
C LYS A 140 1.10 -3.19 19.90
N LEU A 141 1.08 -3.50 18.61
CA LEU A 141 -0.10 -4.00 17.90
C LEU A 141 -0.63 -5.29 18.54
N THR A 142 0.24 -6.24 18.89
CA THR A 142 -0.17 -7.48 19.58
C THR A 142 -0.89 -7.20 20.90
N HIS A 143 -0.56 -6.11 21.60
CA HIS A 143 -1.19 -5.77 22.86
C HIS A 143 -2.52 -5.02 22.69
N CYS A 144 -2.70 -4.24 21.62
CA CYS A 144 -3.90 -3.43 21.38
C CYS A 144 -4.82 -3.98 20.28
N GLN A 145 -4.49 -5.12 19.67
CA GLN A 145 -5.33 -5.73 18.65
C GLN A 145 -6.64 -6.22 19.27
N ASN A 146 -7.75 -5.92 18.59
CA ASN A 146 -9.07 -6.38 19.02
C ASN A 146 -9.11 -7.93 19.00
N PRO A 147 -9.33 -8.61 20.15
CA PRO A 147 -9.31 -10.06 20.24
C PRO A 147 -10.40 -10.73 19.39
N ASP A 148 -11.57 -10.10 19.26
CA ASP A 148 -12.71 -10.64 18.51
C ASP A 148 -12.44 -10.68 17.00
N LYS A 149 -11.54 -9.81 16.51
CA LYS A 149 -11.15 -9.73 15.10
C LYS A 149 -9.79 -10.37 14.80
N ALA A 150 -9.02 -10.73 15.84
CA ALA A 150 -7.66 -11.27 15.68
C ALA A 150 -7.63 -12.63 14.95
N GLY A 151 -8.68 -13.44 15.09
CA GLY A 151 -8.82 -14.75 14.43
C GLY A 151 -9.53 -14.72 13.06
N VAL A 152 -10.04 -13.57 12.60
CA VAL A 152 -10.87 -13.49 11.38
C VAL A 152 -10.03 -13.55 10.10
N ALA A 153 -8.71 -13.35 10.21
CA ALA A 153 -7.75 -13.57 9.12
C ALA A 153 -7.55 -15.08 8.85
N GLY A 154 -8.61 -15.74 8.37
CA GLY A 154 -8.63 -17.19 8.13
C GLY A 154 -10.04 -17.78 8.08
N GLN A 155 -11.03 -17.11 8.69
CA GLN A 155 -12.43 -17.47 8.54
C GLN A 155 -12.87 -17.10 7.11
N LYS A 156 -13.09 -18.11 6.26
CA LYS A 156 -13.80 -17.94 4.98
C LYS A 156 -15.05 -17.12 5.29
N ARG A 157 -15.28 -16.01 4.56
CA ARG A 157 -16.51 -15.21 4.68
C ARG A 157 -17.68 -16.19 4.66
N ILE A 158 -18.29 -16.41 5.82
CA ILE A 158 -19.55 -17.11 5.89
C ILE A 158 -20.51 -16.17 5.15
N PRO A 159 -21.05 -16.55 3.97
CA PRO A 159 -21.96 -15.68 3.25
C PRO A 159 -23.07 -15.27 4.21
N ALA A 160 -23.53 -14.01 4.15
CA ALA A 160 -24.50 -13.45 5.09
C ALA A 160 -25.77 -14.33 5.28
N ALA A 161 -26.08 -15.18 4.30
CA ALA A 161 -27.10 -16.22 4.40
C ALA A 161 -26.84 -17.23 5.54
N ALA A 162 -25.60 -17.72 5.72
CA ALA A 162 -25.28 -18.69 6.77
C ALA A 162 -25.12 -18.05 8.17
N ALA A 163 -24.84 -16.75 8.26
CA ALA A 163 -24.94 -16.01 9.52
C ALA A 163 -26.41 -15.81 9.95
N ALA A 164 -27.33 -15.67 8.99
CA ALA A 164 -28.77 -15.61 9.27
C ALA A 164 -29.34 -16.97 9.74
N VAL A 165 -28.82 -18.10 9.24
CA VAL A 165 -29.21 -19.44 9.72
C VAL A 165 -28.68 -19.72 11.14
N ALA A 166 -27.52 -19.17 11.52
CA ALA A 166 -27.03 -19.28 12.90
C ALA A 166 -27.80 -18.39 13.89
N ALA A 167 -28.40 -17.29 13.41
CA ALA A 167 -29.22 -16.39 14.23
C ALA A 167 -30.71 -16.79 14.27
N ALA A 168 -31.19 -17.52 13.27
CA ALA A 168 -32.52 -18.13 13.25
C ALA A 168 -32.41 -19.57 13.79
N GLY A 169 -32.41 -19.68 15.12
CA GLY A 169 -32.25 -20.93 15.84
C GLY A 169 -33.20 -22.03 15.33
N ASP A 170 -32.61 -23.14 14.91
CA ASP A 170 -33.26 -24.45 14.93
C ASP A 170 -32.77 -25.15 16.22
N PRO A 171 -33.64 -25.42 17.22
CA PRO A 171 -33.24 -25.82 18.58
C PRO A 171 -32.64 -27.22 18.69
N ALA A 172 -32.47 -27.96 17.59
CA ALA A 172 -32.04 -29.37 17.62
C ALA A 172 -30.52 -29.60 17.50
N THR A 173 -29.70 -28.57 17.24
CA THR A 173 -28.24 -28.75 17.04
C THR A 173 -27.34 -28.11 18.11
N SER A 174 -27.90 -27.39 19.08
CA SER A 174 -27.10 -26.70 20.12
C SER A 174 -26.74 -27.59 21.32
N GLU A 175 -27.59 -28.56 21.69
CA GLU A 175 -27.34 -29.39 22.88
C GLU A 175 -26.16 -30.37 22.68
N SER A 176 -25.97 -30.90 21.46
CA SER A 176 -24.94 -31.91 21.16
C SER A 176 -23.51 -31.35 21.20
N GLU A 177 -23.31 -30.08 20.81
CA GLU A 177 -21.99 -29.45 20.85
C GLU A 177 -21.63 -28.97 22.26
N MET A 178 -22.60 -28.45 23.03
CA MET A 178 -22.39 -28.07 24.42
C MET A 178 -22.07 -29.29 25.31
N GLU A 179 -22.74 -30.42 25.07
CA GLU A 179 -22.47 -31.68 25.79
C GLU A 179 -21.09 -32.26 25.43
N ARG A 180 -20.66 -32.15 24.17
CA ARG A 180 -19.31 -32.56 23.72
C ARG A 180 -18.21 -31.67 24.29
N LEU A 181 -18.43 -30.35 24.39
CA LEU A 181 -17.52 -29.41 25.05
C LEU A 181 -17.46 -29.64 26.56
N ALA A 182 -18.57 -29.99 27.21
CA ALA A 182 -18.61 -30.33 28.64
C ALA A 182 -17.93 -31.67 28.95
N LYS A 183 -18.12 -32.70 28.11
CA LYS A 183 -17.42 -34.00 28.23
C LYS A 183 -15.93 -33.88 27.92
N LYS A 184 -15.54 -33.05 26.95
CA LYS A 184 -14.12 -32.80 26.64
C LYS A 184 -13.41 -32.04 27.77
N ARG A 185 -14.11 -31.14 28.47
CA ARG A 185 -13.58 -30.47 29.68
C ARG A 185 -13.49 -31.36 30.92
N LYS A 186 -14.23 -32.48 30.97
CA LYS A 186 -14.14 -33.47 32.07
C LYS A 186 -13.01 -34.50 31.90
N LEU A 187 -12.41 -34.60 30.71
CA LEU A 187 -11.41 -35.63 30.38
C LEU A 187 -9.96 -35.14 30.43
N ASP A 188 -9.70 -33.84 30.33
CA ASP A 188 -8.38 -33.23 30.55
C ASP A 188 -8.22 -32.76 32.01
N GLY A 189 -8.47 -33.69 32.95
CA GLY A 189 -8.30 -33.48 34.39
C GLY A 189 -6.83 -33.35 34.80
N GLY A 190 -6.24 -32.17 34.57
CA GLY A 190 -5.04 -31.70 35.24
C GLY A 190 -5.42 -30.71 36.34
N GLN A 191 -5.22 -31.10 37.60
CA GLN A 191 -5.50 -30.36 38.85
C GLN A 191 -5.30 -28.82 38.74
N PRO A 192 -6.34 -27.99 38.89
CA PRO A 192 -6.17 -26.57 39.14
C PRO A 192 -5.89 -26.33 40.63
N ASN A 193 -4.72 -25.77 40.95
CA ASN A 193 -4.48 -25.15 42.25
C ASN A 193 -5.58 -24.11 42.51
N ASP A 194 -6.30 -24.32 43.61
CA ASP A 194 -7.38 -23.48 44.08
C ASP A 194 -6.84 -22.11 44.55
N ILE A 195 -7.07 -21.07 43.76
CA ILE A 195 -6.62 -19.68 44.02
C ILE A 195 -7.79 -18.82 44.55
N PHE A 196 -9.03 -19.32 44.57
CA PHE A 196 -10.19 -18.54 45.01
C PHE A 196 -11.17 -19.35 45.85
N GLY A 197 -10.72 -19.69 47.07
CA GLY A 197 -11.59 -19.87 48.24
C GLY A 197 -12.37 -21.18 48.30
N GLY A 198 -11.90 -22.09 49.15
CA GLY A 198 -12.52 -23.38 49.43
C GLY A 198 -13.99 -23.31 49.87
N GLU A 199 -14.63 -24.48 49.76
CA GLU A 199 -16.07 -24.73 49.87
C GLU A 199 -16.74 -24.07 51.09
N LEU A 200 -17.74 -23.23 50.81
CA LEU A 200 -18.62 -22.60 51.80
C LEU A 200 -19.51 -23.66 52.46
N VAL A 201 -19.14 -24.04 53.68
CA VAL A 201 -19.92 -24.87 54.59
C VAL A 201 -21.35 -24.33 54.72
N THR A 202 -22.33 -25.12 54.31
CA THR A 202 -23.75 -24.87 54.62
C THR A 202 -24.36 -26.02 55.41
N GLN A 203 -24.63 -25.73 56.69
CA GLN A 203 -25.61 -26.36 57.60
C GLN A 203 -25.23 -27.73 58.21
N ARG A 204 -24.72 -27.78 59.45
CA ARG A 204 -25.43 -27.78 60.75
C ARG A 204 -26.56 -28.82 60.88
N THR A 205 -26.29 -29.76 61.80
CA THR A 205 -27.21 -30.51 62.69
C THR A 205 -27.84 -31.81 62.14
N LYS A 206 -27.24 -32.94 62.54
CA LYS A 206 -27.96 -34.00 63.27
C LYS A 206 -26.97 -34.82 64.11
N GLU A 207 -27.25 -34.82 65.40
CA GLU A 207 -26.55 -35.54 66.45
C GLU A 207 -26.72 -37.07 66.31
N ALA A 208 -25.71 -37.77 66.84
CA ALA A 208 -25.79 -39.07 67.51
C ALA A 208 -26.30 -40.30 66.73
N GLN A 209 -25.41 -41.26 66.45
CA GLN A 209 -25.31 -42.52 67.22
C GLN A 209 -24.30 -43.48 66.60
N GLN A 210 -23.35 -43.88 67.44
CA GLN A 210 -22.45 -45.01 67.25
C GLN A 210 -23.21 -46.31 67.57
N PRO A 211 -22.89 -47.42 66.91
CA PRO A 211 -22.77 -48.66 67.68
C PRO A 211 -21.44 -49.37 67.44
N GLN A 212 -21.11 -50.14 68.46
CA GLN A 212 -19.90 -50.91 68.74
C GLN A 212 -19.58 -51.97 67.68
#